data_AF-A0A380GU39-F1
#
_entry.id   AF-A0A380GU39-F1
#
_cell.length_a   1.000
_cell.length_b   1.000
_cell.length_c   1.000
_cell.angle_alpha   90.00
_cell.angle_beta   90.00
_cell.angle_gamma   90.00
#
_symmetry.space_group_name_H-M   'P 1'
#
loop_
_entity.id
_entity.type
_entity.pdbx_description
1 polymer ?
#
loop_
_entity_poly.entity_id
_entity_poly.type
_entity_poly.pdbx_seq_one_letter_code
_entity_poly.pdbx_strand_id
1 'polypeptide(L)'
;MADNYTYQTQQDAPLHNLQPEKPFKRTVEKVLTWIGIVLHAIWGLIIFSFGAIVDSREFRAQLLEQGYDPEQTVEAMGALSTTGILLAIIPFVLALVAVFLFGKKVLAGILLILAAVTGVILSGSFIAALLWFIAAIMLFVRKPKNPQYVGVQQNNHTY
;
A
#
# COMPACT_ATOMS: atom_id res chain seq x y z
N MET A 1 -28.32 5.40 61.55
CA MET A 1 -27.25 4.68 60.83
C MET A 1 -27.63 4.67 59.36
N ALA A 2 -26.91 5.44 58.55
CA ALA A 2 -26.98 5.41 57.09
C ALA A 2 -25.55 5.64 56.59
N ASP A 3 -25.10 4.77 55.70
CA ASP A 3 -23.70 4.60 55.34
C ASP A 3 -23.15 5.81 54.58
N ASN A 4 -21.97 6.24 55.01
CA ASN A 4 -21.23 7.37 54.49
C ASN A 4 -20.36 6.90 53.31
N TYR A 5 -20.80 7.15 52.08
CA TYR A 5 -19.94 7.04 50.91
C TYR A 5 -19.32 8.41 50.62
N THR A 6 -18.08 8.56 51.07
CA THR A 6 -17.20 9.69 50.78
C THR A 6 -16.87 9.71 49.30
N TYR A 7 -17.45 10.62 48.53
CA TYR A 7 -16.88 11.01 47.24
C TYR A 7 -15.58 11.76 47.54
N GLN A 8 -14.44 11.08 47.42
CA GLN A 8 -13.17 11.79 47.39
C GLN A 8 -13.15 12.64 46.11
N THR A 9 -13.12 13.95 46.32
CA THR A 9 -12.80 14.97 45.33
C THR A 9 -11.44 14.60 44.73
N GLN A 10 -11.43 14.02 43.52
CA GLN A 10 -10.20 13.87 42.77
C GLN A 10 -9.84 15.22 42.15
N GLN A 11 -9.29 16.05 43.04
CA GLN A 11 -8.16 16.94 42.85
C GLN A 11 -7.96 17.42 41.41
N ASP A 12 -8.31 18.67 41.19
CA ASP A 12 -7.72 19.66 40.29
C ASP A 12 -6.34 19.26 39.74
N ALA A 13 -6.33 18.43 38.69
CA ALA A 13 -5.15 18.28 37.83
C ALA A 13 -5.17 19.46 36.84
N PRO A 14 -4.06 20.21 36.70
CA PRO A 14 -4.04 21.36 35.80
C PRO A 14 -4.37 20.90 34.38
N LEU A 15 -5.42 21.48 33.77
CA LEU A 15 -5.86 21.23 32.39
C LEU A 15 -4.83 21.64 31.31
N HIS A 16 -3.56 21.82 31.67
CA HIS A 16 -2.53 22.40 30.83
C HIS A 16 -1.85 21.40 29.87
N ASN A 17 -2.29 20.14 29.76
CA ASN A 17 -1.60 19.18 28.86
C ASN A 17 -2.46 18.11 28.20
N LEU A 18 -3.77 18.34 28.05
CA LEU A 18 -4.56 17.55 27.09
C LEU A 18 -4.30 18.07 25.68
N GLN A 19 -3.07 17.91 25.19
CA GLN A 19 -2.82 18.12 23.77
C GLN A 19 -3.68 17.10 23.01
N PRO A 20 -4.65 17.54 22.18
CA PRO A 20 -5.40 16.60 21.36
C PRO A 20 -4.39 15.89 20.47
N GLU A 21 -4.24 14.57 20.63
CA GLU A 21 -3.36 13.79 19.76
C GLU A 21 -3.72 14.11 18.31
N LYS A 22 -2.75 14.69 17.59
CA LYS A 22 -2.93 15.14 16.21
C LYS A 22 -3.33 13.92 15.38
N PRO A 23 -4.55 13.87 14.79
CA PRO A 23 -4.98 12.69 14.09
C PRO A 23 -4.06 12.44 12.91
N PHE A 24 -3.45 11.25 12.87
CA PHE A 24 -2.50 10.86 11.82
C PHE A 24 -3.11 11.11 10.44
N LYS A 25 -2.49 12.00 9.65
CA LYS A 25 -3.04 12.48 8.38
C LYS A 25 -3.36 11.27 7.48
N ARG A 26 -4.53 11.31 6.84
CA ARG A 26 -5.00 10.34 5.83
C ARG A 26 -4.14 10.31 4.57
N THR A 27 -3.11 11.14 4.51
CA THR A 27 -2.17 11.29 3.41
C THR A 27 -1.23 10.10 3.29
N VAL A 28 -0.79 9.52 4.42
CA VAL A 28 0.28 8.51 4.42
C VAL A 28 -0.12 7.24 3.67
N GLU A 29 -1.35 6.76 3.89
CA GLU A 29 -1.87 5.56 3.21
C GLU A 29 -1.91 5.76 1.68
N LYS A 30 -2.49 6.87 1.23
CA LYS A 30 -2.56 7.21 -0.20
C LYS A 30 -1.18 7.35 -0.81
N VAL A 31 -0.27 8.05 -0.13
CA VAL A 31 1.11 8.23 -0.59
C VAL A 31 1.82 6.90 -0.69
N LEU A 32 1.68 6.01 0.30
CA LEU A 32 2.32 4.70 0.30
C LEU A 32 1.81 3.81 -0.84
N THR A 33 0.50 3.81 -1.10
CA THR A 33 -0.07 3.09 -2.24
C THR A 33 0.46 3.63 -3.57
N TRP A 34 0.50 4.96 -3.75
CA TRP A 34 1.04 5.58 -4.97
C TRP A 34 2.53 5.29 -5.15
N ILE A 35 3.33 5.34 -4.09
CA ILE A 35 4.76 4.98 -4.16
C ILE A 35 4.90 3.50 -4.58
N GLY A 36 4.11 2.59 -4.01
CA GLY A 36 4.11 1.19 -4.41
C GLY A 36 3.77 0.98 -5.89
N ILE A 37 2.77 1.72 -6.41
CA ILE A 37 2.39 1.69 -7.84
C ILE A 37 3.54 2.15 -8.72
N VAL A 38 4.14 3.31 -8.42
CA VAL A 38 5.27 3.83 -9.21
C VAL A 38 6.45 2.87 -9.18
N LEU A 39 6.77 2.31 -8.01
CA LEU A 39 7.87 1.37 -7.87
C LEU A 39 7.62 0.07 -8.64
N HIS A 40 6.37 -0.42 -8.64
CA HIS A 40 6.01 -1.60 -9.42
C HIS A 40 6.03 -1.32 -10.92
N ALA A 41 5.66 -0.12 -11.35
CA ALA A 41 5.77 0.29 -12.75
C ALA A 41 7.25 0.32 -13.20
N ILE A 42 8.16 0.83 -12.36
CA ILE A 42 9.60 0.78 -12.61
C ILE A 42 10.08 -0.68 -12.70
N TRP A 43 9.60 -1.56 -11.82
CA TRP A 43 9.90 -2.98 -11.88
C TRP A 43 9.46 -3.62 -13.21
N GLY A 44 8.24 -3.34 -13.66
CA GLY A 44 7.75 -3.78 -14.97
C GLY A 44 8.60 -3.24 -16.13
N LEU A 45 9.04 -1.98 -16.04
CA LEU A 45 9.94 -1.37 -17.03
C LEU A 45 11.29 -2.08 -17.09
N ILE A 46 11.84 -2.52 -15.95
CA ILE A 46 13.09 -3.29 -15.90
C ILE A 46 12.91 -4.63 -16.64
N ILE A 47 11.83 -5.36 -16.38
CA ILE A 47 11.54 -6.63 -17.06
C ILE A 47 11.39 -6.42 -18.57
N PHE A 48 10.66 -5.37 -18.97
CA PHE A 48 10.51 -5.00 -20.37
C PHE A 48 11.84 -4.65 -21.04
N SER A 49 12.66 -3.83 -20.37
CA SER A 49 13.97 -3.43 -20.88
C SER A 49 14.90 -4.64 -21.02
N PHE A 50 14.84 -5.57 -20.07
CA PHE A 50 15.59 -6.83 -20.15
C PHE A 50 15.18 -7.65 -21.39
N GLY A 51 13.88 -7.78 -21.67
CA GLY A 51 13.40 -8.45 -22.88
C GLY A 51 13.90 -7.79 -24.16
N ALA A 52 13.90 -6.46 -24.22
CA ALA A 52 14.41 -5.71 -25.37
C ALA A 52 15.92 -5.89 -25.58
N ILE A 53 16.70 -5.98 -24.50
CA ILE A 53 18.14 -6.25 -24.57
C ILE A 53 18.39 -7.68 -25.07
N VAL A 54 17.67 -8.66 -24.53
CA VAL A 54 17.78 -10.07 -24.91
C VAL A 54 17.45 -10.28 -26.38
N ASP A 55 16.47 -9.57 -26.94
CA ASP A 55 16.12 -9.71 -28.36
C ASP A 55 17.05 -8.91 -29.31
N SER A 56 18.01 -8.15 -28.77
CA SER A 56 18.93 -7.34 -29.58
C SER A 56 19.90 -8.19 -30.41
N ARG A 57 20.32 -7.65 -31.56
CA ARG A 57 21.32 -8.28 -32.43
C ARG A 57 22.68 -8.43 -31.74
N GLU A 58 23.04 -7.47 -30.90
CA GLU A 58 24.29 -7.44 -30.15
C GLU A 58 24.34 -8.60 -29.15
N PHE A 59 23.25 -8.85 -28.42
CA PHE A 59 23.15 -9.98 -27.50
C PHE A 59 23.25 -11.31 -28.24
N ARG A 60 22.56 -11.46 -29.37
CA ARG A 60 22.65 -12.65 -30.23
C ARG A 60 24.08 -12.90 -30.74
N ALA A 61 24.80 -11.85 -31.12
CA ALA A 61 26.20 -11.96 -31.56
C ALA A 61 27.13 -12.44 -30.43
N GLN A 62 26.94 -11.93 -29.21
CA GLN A 62 27.70 -12.38 -28.04
C GLN A 62 27.44 -13.85 -27.70
N LEU A 63 26.20 -14.32 -27.85
CA LEU A 63 25.87 -15.73 -27.64
C LEU A 63 26.60 -16.64 -28.65
N LEU A 64 26.66 -16.25 -29.93
CA LEU A 64 27.41 -16.98 -30.95
C LEU A 64 28.90 -17.03 -30.63
N GLU A 65 29.49 -15.91 -30.22
CA GLU A 65 30.91 -15.82 -29.85
C GLU A 65 31.23 -16.72 -28.64
N GLN A 66 30.29 -16.86 -27.71
CA GLN A 66 30.40 -17.76 -26.55
C GLN A 66 30.02 -19.22 -26.87
N GLY A 67 29.63 -19.53 -28.11
CA GLY A 67 29.31 -20.89 -28.55
C GLY A 67 27.92 -21.39 -28.12
N TYR A 68 27.02 -20.50 -27.69
CA TYR A 68 25.62 -20.81 -27.41
C TYR A 68 24.76 -20.69 -28.68
N ASP A 69 23.64 -21.43 -28.73
CA ASP A 69 22.61 -21.23 -29.75
C ASP A 69 21.78 -19.98 -29.42
N PRO A 70 21.86 -18.91 -30.23
CA PRO A 70 21.16 -17.66 -29.95
C PRO A 70 19.64 -17.80 -30.06
N GLU A 71 19.13 -18.60 -30.98
CA GLU A 71 17.68 -18.71 -31.17
C GLU A 71 17.04 -19.37 -29.95
N GLN A 72 17.60 -20.51 -29.51
CA GLN A 72 17.11 -21.20 -28.33
C GLN A 72 17.21 -20.33 -27.06
N THR A 73 18.33 -19.63 -26.89
CA THR A 73 18.60 -18.85 -25.68
C THR A 73 17.72 -17.60 -25.62
N VAL A 74 17.62 -16.85 -26.72
CA VAL A 74 16.78 -15.65 -26.81
C VAL A 74 15.30 -16.01 -26.70
N GLU A 75 14.85 -17.11 -27.32
CA GLU A 75 13.48 -17.59 -27.17
C GLU A 75 13.15 -17.87 -25.70
N ALA A 76 14.01 -18.63 -25.00
CA ALA A 76 13.79 -18.96 -23.59
C ALA A 76 13.80 -17.71 -22.69
N MET A 77 14.80 -16.83 -22.83
CA MET A 77 14.92 -15.63 -22.00
C MET A 77 13.85 -14.57 -22.34
N GLY A 78 13.50 -14.44 -23.62
CA GLY A 78 12.43 -13.56 -24.09
C GLY A 78 11.04 -14.03 -23.63
N ALA A 79 10.79 -15.33 -23.62
CA ALA A 79 9.58 -15.91 -23.05
C ALA A 79 9.47 -15.64 -21.55
N LEU A 80 10.58 -15.72 -20.80
CA LEU A 80 10.61 -15.36 -19.37
C LEU A 80 10.28 -13.88 -19.15
N SER A 81 10.86 -12.97 -19.95
CA SER A 81 10.53 -11.53 -19.87
C SER A 81 9.05 -11.27 -20.17
N THR A 82 8.54 -11.81 -21.29
CA THR A 82 7.15 -11.63 -21.71
C THR A 82 6.17 -12.16 -20.67
N THR A 83 6.41 -13.37 -20.17
CA THR A 83 5.61 -13.97 -19.09
C THR A 83 5.69 -13.14 -17.82
N GLY A 84 6.89 -12.66 -17.47
CA GLY A 84 7.10 -11.79 -16.31
C GLY A 84 6.27 -10.50 -16.37
N ILE A 85 6.17 -9.86 -17.55
CA ILE A 85 5.33 -8.67 -17.74
C ILE A 85 3.84 -9.00 -17.56
N LEU A 86 3.37 -10.08 -18.18
CA LEU A 86 1.97 -10.50 -18.05
C LEU A 86 1.59 -10.76 -16.58
N LEU A 87 2.48 -11.39 -15.83
CA LEU A 87 2.31 -11.65 -14.41
C LEU A 87 2.44 -10.39 -13.54
N ALA A 88 3.22 -9.38 -13.96
CA ALA A 88 3.34 -8.09 -13.29
C ALA A 88 2.08 -7.22 -13.42
N ILE A 89 1.31 -7.37 -14.50
CA ILE A 89 0.10 -6.57 -14.72
C ILE A 89 -0.98 -6.88 -13.67
N ILE A 90 -1.09 -8.13 -13.23
CA ILE A 90 -2.14 -8.59 -12.29
C ILE A 90 -2.14 -7.78 -10.97
N PRO A 91 -1.06 -7.77 -10.17
CA PRO A 91 -1.00 -6.98 -8.94
C PRO A 91 -1.08 -5.47 -9.20
N PHE A 92 -0.53 -5.01 -10.33
CA PHE A 92 -0.58 -3.60 -10.70
C PHE A 92 -2.00 -3.09 -10.88
N VAL A 93 -2.85 -3.85 -11.59
CA VAL A 93 -4.26 -3.53 -11.78
C VAL A 93 -5.02 -3.60 -10.45
N LEU A 94 -4.76 -4.60 -9.61
CA LEU A 94 -5.37 -4.69 -8.28
C LEU A 94 -5.08 -3.45 -7.41
N ALA A 95 -3.83 -2.99 -7.41
CA ALA A 95 -3.43 -1.79 -6.68
C ALA A 95 -4.12 -0.54 -7.24
N LEU A 96 -4.23 -0.41 -8.57
CA LEU A 96 -4.96 0.69 -9.20
C LEU A 96 -6.46 0.68 -8.82
N VAL A 97 -7.12 -0.48 -8.88
CA VAL A 97 -8.53 -0.62 -8.48
C VAL A 97 -8.72 -0.25 -7.00
N ALA A 98 -7.78 -0.62 -6.13
CA ALA A 98 -7.83 -0.26 -4.72
C ALA A 98 -7.85 1.27 -4.49
N VAL A 99 -7.13 2.05 -5.31
CA VAL A 99 -7.10 3.52 -5.22
C VAL A 99 -8.48 4.13 -5.46
N PHE A 100 -9.26 3.60 -6.40
CA PHE A 100 -10.62 4.08 -6.65
C PHE A 100 -11.60 3.73 -5.52
N LEU A 101 -11.27 2.71 -4.71
CA LEU A 101 -12.10 2.19 -3.64
C LEU A 101 -11.80 2.77 -2.26
N PHE A 102 -10.96 3.82 -2.14
CA PHE A 102 -10.68 4.47 -0.84
C PHE A 102 -11.92 5.04 -0.12
N GLY A 103 -13.08 5.13 -0.79
CA GLY A 103 -14.37 5.39 -0.14
C GLY A 103 -14.85 4.25 0.76
N LYS A 104 -14.51 3.00 0.42
CA LYS A 104 -14.81 1.76 1.15
C LYS A 104 -13.52 1.16 1.69
N LYS A 105 -13.10 1.66 2.86
CA LYS A 105 -11.83 1.30 3.52
C LYS A 105 -11.52 -0.20 3.55
N VAL A 106 -12.45 -1.02 4.02
CA VAL A 106 -12.22 -2.47 4.15
C VAL A 106 -11.95 -3.12 2.79
N LEU A 107 -12.71 -2.74 1.76
CA LEU A 107 -12.59 -3.33 0.43
C LEU A 107 -11.28 -2.92 -0.25
N ALA A 108 -10.89 -1.65 -0.16
CA ALA A 108 -9.59 -1.20 -0.65
C ALA A 108 -8.41 -1.86 0.10
N GLY A 109 -8.56 -2.11 1.40
CA GLY A 109 -7.53 -2.83 2.19
C GLY A 109 -7.34 -4.27 1.71
N ILE A 110 -8.43 -5.00 1.49
CA ILE A 110 -8.37 -6.37 0.96
C ILE A 110 -7.72 -6.40 -0.42
N LEU A 111 -8.09 -5.48 -1.32
CA LEU A 111 -7.47 -5.39 -2.65
C LEU A 111 -5.97 -5.13 -2.58
N LEU A 112 -5.50 -4.29 -1.64
CA LEU A 112 -4.08 -4.04 -1.44
C LEU A 112 -3.35 -5.26 -0.86
N ILE A 113 -3.98 -6.06 -0.01
CA ILE A 113 -3.40 -7.35 0.42
C ILE A 113 -3.26 -8.29 -0.77
N LEU A 114 -4.31 -8.41 -1.59
CA LEU A 114 -4.24 -9.25 -2.78
C LEU A 114 -3.15 -8.77 -3.74
N ALA A 115 -3.02 -7.45 -3.96
CA ALA A 115 -1.94 -6.86 -4.75
C ALA A 115 -0.56 -7.15 -4.14
N ALA A 116 -0.41 -7.11 -2.82
CA ALA A 116 0.85 -7.45 -2.16
C ALA A 116 1.20 -8.92 -2.32
N VAL A 117 0.27 -9.84 -2.06
CA VAL A 117 0.49 -11.29 -2.16
C VAL A 117 0.81 -11.68 -3.61
N THR A 118 -0.01 -11.22 -4.56
CA THR A 118 0.22 -11.49 -5.99
C THR A 118 1.48 -10.78 -6.50
N GLY A 119 1.82 -9.60 -5.97
CA GLY A 119 3.05 -8.87 -6.30
C GLY A 119 4.32 -9.63 -5.92
N VAL A 120 4.30 -10.37 -4.80
CA VAL A 120 5.40 -11.25 -4.42
C VAL A 120 5.40 -12.53 -5.27
N ILE A 121 4.27 -13.23 -5.32
CA ILE A 121 4.21 -14.58 -5.90
C ILE A 121 4.34 -14.56 -7.42
N LEU A 122 3.68 -13.63 -8.09
CA LEU A 122 3.60 -13.59 -9.55
C LEU A 122 4.71 -12.74 -10.17
N SER A 123 5.07 -11.63 -9.53
CA SER A 123 5.93 -10.62 -10.13
C SER A 123 7.31 -10.49 -9.49
N GLY A 124 7.53 -11.05 -8.29
CA GLY A 124 8.79 -10.90 -7.54
C GLY A 124 9.06 -9.48 -7.03
N SER A 125 8.06 -8.60 -7.00
CA SER A 125 8.24 -7.18 -6.60
C SER A 125 8.06 -7.01 -5.10
N PHE A 126 9.06 -7.45 -4.32
CA PHE A 126 9.00 -7.47 -2.86
C PHE A 126 8.79 -6.09 -2.24
N ILE A 127 9.44 -5.06 -2.77
CA ILE A 127 9.40 -3.72 -2.18
C ILE A 127 8.01 -3.09 -2.40
N ALA A 128 7.46 -3.19 -3.61
CA ALA A 128 6.11 -2.70 -3.90
C ALA A 128 5.06 -3.46 -3.08
N ALA A 129 5.20 -4.79 -2.99
CA ALA A 129 4.31 -5.61 -2.18
C ALA A 129 4.34 -5.23 -0.70
N LEU A 130 5.52 -4.99 -0.13
CA LEU A 130 5.66 -4.56 1.25
C LEU A 130 4.96 -3.21 1.49
N LEU A 131 5.11 -2.25 0.58
CA LEU A 131 4.44 -0.95 0.67
C LEU A 131 2.91 -1.10 0.63
N TRP A 132 2.37 -1.94 -0.27
CA TRP A 132 0.94 -2.20 -0.34
C TRP A 132 0.42 -2.96 0.88
N PHE A 133 1.20 -3.89 1.43
CA PHE A 133 0.85 -4.61 2.65
C PHE A 133 0.74 -3.67 3.86
N ILE A 134 1.73 -2.78 4.04
CA ILE A 134 1.70 -1.76 5.10
C ILE A 134 0.51 -0.82 4.90
N ALA A 135 0.24 -0.38 3.67
CA ALA A 135 -0.91 0.47 3.34
C ALA A 135 -2.24 -0.21 3.70
N ALA A 136 -2.38 -1.52 3.40
CA ALA A 136 -3.57 -2.28 3.72
C ALA A 136 -3.81 -2.37 5.23
N ILE A 137 -2.77 -2.66 6.02
CA ILE A 137 -2.87 -2.68 7.49
C ILE A 137 -3.29 -1.31 8.02
N MET A 138 -2.67 -0.22 7.53
CA MET A 138 -3.05 1.13 7.92
C MET A 138 -4.51 1.44 7.62
N LEU A 139 -5.04 0.89 6.54
CA LEU A 139 -6.43 1.07 6.13
C LEU A 139 -7.41 0.30 7.03
N PHE A 140 -7.02 -0.88 7.53
CA PHE A 140 -7.81 -1.63 8.51
C PHE A 140 -7.76 -1.05 9.94
N VAL A 141 -6.58 -0.64 10.40
CA VAL A 141 -6.40 -0.12 11.77
C VAL A 141 -7.13 1.22 11.97
N ARG A 142 -7.39 1.97 10.91
CA ARG A 142 -8.02 3.30 11.00
C ARG A 142 -9.54 3.21 11.21
N LYS A 143 -9.96 3.43 12.47
CA LYS A 143 -11.36 3.66 12.86
C LYS A 143 -12.05 4.67 11.91
N PRO A 144 -13.33 4.45 11.52
CA PRO A 144 -14.10 5.45 10.78
C PRO A 144 -14.14 6.74 11.58
N LYS A 145 -13.86 7.88 10.93
CA LYS A 145 -14.09 9.18 11.57
C LYS A 145 -15.60 9.38 11.60
N ASN A 146 -16.23 9.16 12.75
CA ASN A 146 -17.59 9.65 12.97
C ASN A 146 -17.52 11.18 12.99
N PRO A 147 -18.21 11.91 12.11
CA PRO A 147 -18.18 13.38 12.10
C PRO A 147 -18.93 14.05 13.25
N GLN A 148 -19.41 13.34 14.26
CA GLN A 148 -20.31 13.91 15.27
C GLN A 148 -19.97 13.36 16.65
N TYR A 149 -19.16 14.09 17.40
CA TYR A 149 -19.28 14.26 18.85
C TYR A 149 -18.40 15.45 19.28
N VAL A 150 -18.85 16.65 18.90
CA VAL A 150 -18.53 17.87 19.66
C VAL A 150 -19.87 18.30 20.27
N GLY A 151 -20.26 17.60 21.33
CA GLY A 151 -21.31 18.08 22.21
C GLY A 151 -20.66 19.02 23.22
N VAL A 152 -20.89 20.32 23.09
CA VAL A 152 -20.81 21.25 24.22
C VAL A 152 -22.03 22.15 24.17
N GLN A 153 -23.03 21.72 24.94
CA GLN A 153 -23.94 22.51 25.78
C GLN A 153 -24.38 23.88 25.26
N GLN A 154 -25.63 23.87 24.79
CA GLN A 154 -26.55 24.99 24.70
C GLN A 154 -26.59 25.73 26.05
N ASN A 155 -26.26 27.03 26.07
CA ASN A 155 -26.32 27.81 27.30
C ASN A 155 -27.78 27.91 27.78
N ASN A 156 -27.96 27.75 29.09
CA ASN A 156 -29.16 28.16 29.80
C ASN A 156 -28.84 29.53 30.41
N HIS A 157 -29.34 30.60 29.81
CA HIS A 157 -29.49 31.87 30.52
C HIS A 157 -30.92 32.00 31.01
N THR A 158 -31.12 31.64 32.27
CA THR A 158 -32.20 32.18 33.10
C THR A 158 -31.64 33.42 33.79
N TYR A 159 -32.22 34.59 33.52
CA TYR A 159 -32.83 35.52 34.48
C TYR A 159 -33.57 36.60 33.69
#